data_AF-A0A5K0WI32-F1
#
_entry.id   AF-A0A5K0WI32-F1
#
_cell.length_a   1.000
_cell.length_b   1.000
_cell.length_c   1.000
_cell.angle_alpha   90.00
_cell.angle_beta   90.00
_cell.angle_gamma   90.00
#
_symmetry.space_group_name_H-M   'P 1'
#
loop_
_entity.id
_entity.type
_entity.pdbx_description
1 polymer ?
#
loop_
_entity_poly.entity_id
_entity_poly.type
_entity_poly.pdbx_seq_one_letter_code
_entity_poly.pdbx_strand_id
1 'polypeptide(L)' 'MAVNFKFRSSVDFGSVDIDGPSISVSDLRAKIVEKKNLKVCRDFDLVISDAQTGE' A
#
# COMPACT_ATOMS: atom_id res chain seq x y z
N MET A 1 -12.36 7.07 4.45
CA MET A 1 -11.39 6.85 5.55
C MET A 1 -10.08 6.48 4.89
N ALA A 2 -8.93 6.97 5.35
CA ALA A 2 -7.68 6.78 4.61
C ALA A 2 -6.71 5.87 5.37
N VAL A 3 -6.06 4.97 4.64
CA VAL A 3 -4.88 4.25 5.12
C VAL A 3 -3.64 4.93 4.59
N ASN A 4 -2.78 5.33 5.52
CA ASN A 4 -1.48 5.90 5.25
C ASN A 4 -0.47 4.76 5.12
N PHE A 5 0.27 4.75 4.02
CA PHE A 5 1.33 3.78 3.76
C PHE A 5 2.60 4.51 3.39
N LYS A 6 3.75 3.89 3.63
CA LYS A 6 5.05 4.45 3.26
C LYS A 6 5.93 3.35 2.71
N PHE A 7 6.57 3.61 1.57
CA PHE A 7 7.59 2.70 1.07
C PHE A 7 8.86 2.86 1.89
N ARG A 8 9.52 1.75 2.20
CA ARG A 8 10.82 1.77 2.87
C ARG A 8 11.85 2.61 2.10
N SER A 9 11.77 2.61 0.77
CA SER A 9 12.66 3.36 -0.12
C SER A 9 12.24 4.80 -0.36
N SER A 10 11.10 5.27 0.17
CA SER A 10 10.63 6.66 0.00
C SER A 10 10.42 7.33 1.35
N VAL A 11 10.75 8.62 1.41
CA VAL A 11 10.43 9.45 2.58
C VAL A 11 8.94 9.86 2.60
N ASP A 12 8.34 9.90 1.42
CA ASP A 12 6.98 10.34 1.16
C ASP A 12 5.93 9.30 1.61
N PHE A 13 4.91 9.77 2.33
CA PHE A 13 3.79 8.95 2.77
C PHE A 13 2.70 9.00 1.70
N GLY A 14 2.30 7.84 1.21
CA GLY A 14 1.11 7.69 0.38
C GLY A 14 -0.13 7.53 1.24
N SER A 15 -1.27 7.93 0.69
CA SER A 15 -2.58 7.71 1.32
C SER A 15 -3.51 7.04 0.32
N VAL A 16 -4.09 5.90 0.70
CA VAL A 16 -5.15 5.24 -0.05
C VAL A 16 -6.48 5.54 0.64
N ASP A 17 -7.44 6.03 -0.12
CA ASP A 17 -8.79 6.19 0.38
C ASP A 17 -9.55 4.86 0.30
N ILE A 18 -10.22 4.54 1.40
CA ILE A 18 -11.00 3.33 1.62
C ILE A 18 -12.44 3.74 1.90
N ASP A 19 -13.33 3.07 1.20
CA ASP A 19 -14.78 3.30 1.23
C ASP A 19 -15.50 2.51 2.36
N GLY A 20 -14.74 1.92 3.29
CA GLY A 20 -15.28 1.04 4.33
C GLY A 20 -14.43 0.98 5.60
N PRO A 21 -14.91 0.25 6.63
CA PRO A 21 -14.22 0.14 7.92
C PRO A 21 -12.91 -0.67 7.83
N SER A 22 -12.74 -1.48 6.79
CA SER A 22 -11.51 -2.22 6.51
C SER A 22 -11.35 -2.45 5.00
N ILE A 23 -10.13 -2.73 4.58
CA ILE A 23 -9.77 -3.08 3.21
C ILE A 23 -9.01 -4.41 3.22
N SER A 24 -9.20 -5.23 2.20
CA SER A 24 -8.37 -6.43 2.02
C SER A 24 -6.97 -6.04 1.59
N VAL A 25 -5.96 -6.75 2.09
CA VAL A 25 -4.54 -6.51 1.77
C VAL A 25 -4.29 -6.55 0.25
N SER A 26 -4.96 -7.47 -0.45
CA SER A 26 -4.90 -7.58 -1.92
C SER A 26 -5.41 -6.34 -2.65
N ASP A 27 -6.52 -5.77 -2.18
CA ASP A 27 -7.13 -4.57 -2.76
C ASP A 27 -6.31 -3.32 -2.43
N LEU A 28 -5.82 -3.22 -1.19
CA LEU A 28 -4.89 -2.18 -0.78
C LEU A 28 -3.62 -2.19 -1.64
N ARG A 29 -3.03 -3.38 -1.85
CA ARG A 29 -1.88 -3.57 -2.75
C ARG A 29 -2.19 -3.10 -4.16
N ALA A 30 -3.33 -3.50 -4.73
CA ALA A 30 -3.74 -3.08 -6.07
C ALA A 30 -3.88 -1.55 -6.16
N LYS A 31 -4.57 -0.92 -5.20
CA LYS A 31 -4.74 0.54 -5.14
C LYS A 31 -3.41 1.28 -4.98
N ILE A 32 -2.48 0.77 -4.18
CA ILE A 32 -1.14 1.37 -4.03
C ILE A 32 -0.36 1.29 -5.36
N VAL A 33 -0.39 0.14 -6.03
CA VAL A 33 0.29 -0.08 -7.32
C VAL A 33 -0.28 0.83 -8.40
N GLU A 34 -1.61 0.92 -8.49
CA GLU A 34 -2.31 1.79 -9.44
C GLU A 34 -2.00 3.27 -9.17
N LYS A 35 -2.12 3.71 -7.91
CA LYS A 35 -1.95 5.12 -7.52
C LYS A 35 -0.50 5.61 -7.66
N LYS A 36 0.48 4.77 -7.32
CA LYS A 36 1.90 5.12 -7.46
C LYS A 36 2.43 4.80 -8.86
N ASN A 37 1.58 4.27 -9.75
CA ASN A 37 1.93 3.77 -11.08
C ASN A 37 3.22 2.94 -11.03
N LEU A 38 3.32 2.09 -10.00
CA LEU A 38 4.45 1.17 -9.85
C LEU A 38 4.38 0.24 -11.05
N LYS A 39 5.14 0.55 -12.10
CA LYS A 39 5.25 -0.30 -13.28
C LYS A 39 5.61 -1.67 -12.77
N VAL A 40 4.63 -2.57 -12.79
CA VAL A 40 4.68 -4.00 -12.48
C VAL A 40 5.66 -4.67 -13.43
N CYS A 41 6.93 -4.30 -13.29
CA CYS A 41 8.04 -5.11 -13.72
C CYS A 41 7.92 -6.35 -12.84
N ARG A 42 7.69 -7.45 -13.53
CA ARG A 42 7.32 -8.82 -13.15
C ARG A 42 8.08 -9.47 -11.97
N ASP A 43 8.92 -8.71 -11.29
CA ASP A 43 9.90 -9.13 -10.28
C ASP A 43 9.79 -8.40 -8.95
N PHE A 44 8.83 -7.47 -8.76
CA PHE A 44 8.67 -6.86 -7.43
C PHE A 44 7.68 -7.61 -6.55
N ASP A 45 8.14 -7.95 -5.35
CA ASP A 45 7.29 -8.41 -4.28
C ASP A 45 6.91 -7.23 -3.38
N LEU A 46 5.65 -6.81 -3.47
CA LEU A 46 5.13 -5.77 -2.57
C LEU A 46 4.69 -6.45 -1.27
N VAL A 47 5.62 -6.50 -0.32
CA VAL A 47 5.33 -6.90 1.06
C VAL A 47 4.69 -5.72 1.77
N ILE A 48 3.45 -5.92 2.23
CA ILE A 48 2.78 -5.00 3.14
C ILE A 48 3.03 -5.54 4.54
N SER A 49 3.65 -4.72 5.38
CA SER A 49 3.82 -5.02 6.80
C SER A 49 3.03 -4.01 7.60
N ASP A 50 2.37 -4.47 8.66
CA ASP A 50 1.60 -3.61 9.54
C ASP A 50 2.55 -2.74 10.38
N ALA A 51 2.27 -1.44 10.44
CA ALA A 51 3.14 -0.50 11.14
C ALA A 51 2.97 -0.55 12.68
N GLN A 52 1.87 -1.10 13.18
CA GLN A 52 1.56 -1.15 14.61
C GLN A 52 2.05 -2.47 15.25
N THR A 53 1.92 -3.56 14.53
CA THR A 53 2.21 -4.93 15.00
C THR A 53 3.50 -5.49 14.39
N GLY A 54 3.94 -4.96 13.24
CA GLY A 54 5.13 -5.44 12.54
C GLY A 54 4.95 -6.78 11.83
N GLU A 55 3.71 -7.27 11.71
CA GLU A 55 3.33 -8.49 10.99
C GLU A 55 3.36 -8.30 9.47
#